data_AF-A0A3M2HHQ2-F1
#
_entry.id   AF-A0A3M2HHQ2-F1
#
_cell.length_a   1.000
_cell.length_b   1.000
_cell.length_c   1.000
_cell.angle_alpha   90.00
_cell.angle_beta   90.00
_cell.angle_gamma   90.00
#
_symmetry.space_group_name_H-M   'P 1'
#
loop_
_entity.id
_entity.type
_entity.pdbx_description
1 polymer ?
#
loop_
_entity_poly.entity_id
_entity_poly.type
_entity_poly.pdbx_seq_one_letter_code
_entity_poly.pdbx_strand_id
1 'polypeptide(L)'
;MVIVQIRAAEVQVGDVVNRRGPERTGWMEVGHVERLPGGELIISDESRRDGFTAADYDLVWLQTLEPLTTNSHIPLPARPDLA
;
A
#
# COMPACT_ATOMS: atom_id res chain seq x y z
N MET A 1 -8.62 -8.34 10.91
CA MET A 1 -7.36 -7.94 10.25
C MET A 1 -7.24 -8.67 8.93
N VAL A 2 -7.24 -7.93 7.83
CA VAL A 2 -7.12 -8.45 6.46
C VAL A 2 -5.92 -7.77 5.81
N ILE A 3 -5.18 -8.52 4.98
CA ILE A 3 -4.09 -7.99 4.18
C ILE A 3 -4.51 -8.03 2.72
N VAL A 4 -4.42 -6.90 2.03
CA VAL A 4 -4.78 -6.75 0.62
C VAL A 4 -3.63 -6.10 -0.15
N GLN A 5 -3.66 -6.16 -1.48
CA GLN A 5 -2.82 -5.34 -2.33
C GLN A 5 -3.60 -4.18 -2.90
N ILE A 6 -3.00 -2.99 -2.88
CA ILE A 6 -3.54 -1.75 -3.47
C ILE A 6 -2.47 -1.11 -4.35
N ARG A 7 -2.87 -0.13 -5.18
CA ARG A 7 -1.88 0.69 -5.90
C ARG A 7 -1.22 1.68 -4.94
N ALA A 8 0.06 1.98 -5.16
CA ALA A 8 0.77 2.96 -4.35
C ALA A 8 0.11 4.34 -4.37
N ALA A 9 -0.52 4.73 -5.50
CA ALA A 9 -1.30 5.96 -5.62
C ALA A 9 -2.54 6.04 -4.71
N GLU A 10 -2.96 4.92 -4.11
CA GLU A 10 -4.14 4.83 -3.25
C GLU A 10 -3.78 4.87 -1.76
N VAL A 11 -2.49 4.84 -1.43
CA VAL A 11 -1.98 4.92 -0.06
C VAL A 11 -2.29 6.30 0.53
N GLN A 12 -2.79 6.30 1.77
CA GLN A 12 -3.14 7.50 2.52
C GLN A 12 -2.39 7.55 3.86
N VAL A 13 -2.33 8.74 4.44
CA VAL A 13 -1.82 8.93 5.82
C VAL A 13 -2.70 8.15 6.80
N GLY A 14 -2.07 7.38 7.68
CA GLY A 14 -2.70 6.46 8.63
C GLY A 14 -2.81 5.01 8.13
N ASP A 15 -2.54 4.75 6.86
CA ASP A 15 -2.48 3.37 6.36
C ASP A 15 -1.29 2.61 6.94
N VAL A 16 -1.43 1.30 7.16
CA VAL A 16 -0.32 0.43 7.55
C VAL A 16 0.09 -0.41 6.34
N VAL A 17 1.27 -0.12 5.78
CA VAL A 17 1.69 -0.64 4.47
C VAL A 17 3.01 -1.40 4.50
N ASN A 18 3.21 -2.28 3.52
CA ASN A 18 4.47 -2.99 3.28
C ASN A 18 4.72 -3.17 1.77
N ARG A 19 5.88 -2.70 1.29
CA ARG A 19 6.25 -2.85 -0.13
C ARG A 19 6.81 -4.23 -0.51
N ARG A 20 7.27 -5.01 0.47
CA ARG A 20 8.07 -6.24 0.25
C ARG A 20 7.23 -7.51 0.21
N GLY A 21 6.02 -7.49 0.77
CA GLY A 21 5.20 -8.69 0.89
C GLY A 21 4.24 -8.63 2.08
N PRO A 22 3.38 -9.64 2.24
CA PRO A 22 2.52 -9.80 3.41
C PRO A 22 3.26 -10.40 4.62
N GLU A 23 4.59 -10.38 4.61
CA GLU A 23 5.45 -10.98 5.66
C GLU A 23 5.33 -10.22 6.99
N ARG A 24 5.76 -10.84 8.10
CA ARG A 24 5.64 -10.26 9.45
C ARG A 24 6.38 -8.93 9.67
N THR A 25 7.39 -8.62 8.86
CA THR A 25 8.30 -7.48 9.05
C THR A 25 8.23 -6.50 7.89
N GLY A 26 8.53 -5.23 8.15
CA GLY A 26 8.53 -4.17 7.13
C GLY A 26 7.19 -3.46 6.96
N TRP A 27 6.27 -3.65 7.90
CA TRP A 27 5.05 -2.86 8.01
C TRP A 27 5.36 -1.53 8.69
N MET A 28 4.81 -0.45 8.14
CA MET A 28 4.92 0.89 8.70
C MET A 28 3.59 1.60 8.60
N GLU A 29 3.28 2.42 9.60
CA GLU A 29 2.18 3.39 9.50
C GLU A 29 2.65 4.59 8.67
N VAL A 30 1.86 4.97 7.68
CA VAL A 30 2.17 6.06 6.76
C VAL A 30 1.89 7.39 7.46
N GLY A 31 2.92 8.21 7.61
CA GLY A 31 2.79 9.58 8.12
C GLY A 31 2.82 10.65 7.03
N HIS A 32 3.45 10.35 5.88
CA HIS A 32 3.56 11.29 4.75
C HIS A 32 3.42 10.57 3.41
N VAL A 33 2.72 11.20 2.48
CA VAL A 33 2.67 10.83 1.06
C VAL A 33 2.93 12.08 0.22
N GLU A 34 4.00 12.08 -0.56
CA GLU A 34 4.41 13.23 -1.37
C GLU A 34 4.62 12.81 -2.83
N ARG A 35 4.07 13.58 -3.77
CA ARG A 35 4.27 13.34 -5.20
C ARG A 35 5.43 14.18 -5.71
N LEU A 36 6.43 13.53 -6.27
CA LEU A 36 7.58 14.17 -6.88
C LEU A 36 7.23 14.71 -8.28
N PRO A 37 7.98 15.71 -8.80
CA PRO A 37 7.78 16.25 -10.14
C PRO A 37 7.87 15.19 -11.26
N GLY A 38 8.58 14.08 -11.02
CA GLY A 38 8.70 12.95 -11.95
C GLY A 38 7.49 12.00 -11.97
N GLY A 39 6.47 12.25 -11.13
CA GLY A 39 5.27 11.42 -11.01
C GLY A 39 5.37 10.32 -9.97
N GLU A 40 6.57 10.01 -9.47
CA GLU A 40 6.82 9.07 -8.38
C GLU A 40 6.24 9.58 -7.05
N LEU A 41 5.91 8.65 -6.17
CA LEU A 41 5.44 8.89 -4.81
C LEU A 41 6.54 8.58 -3.82
N ILE A 42 6.73 9.45 -2.83
CA ILE A 42 7.43 9.13 -1.58
C ILE A 42 6.36 8.80 -0.55
N ILE A 43 6.45 7.59 0.02
CA ILE A 43 5.60 7.13 1.12
C ILE A 43 6.53 6.91 2.31
N SER A 44 6.30 7.60 3.41
CA SER A 44 7.17 7.52 4.60
C SER A 44 6.39 7.57 5.91
N ASP A 45 7.05 7.16 6.99
CA ASP A 45 6.51 7.24 8.35
C ASP A 45 6.52 8.70 8.82
N GLU A 46 5.87 8.98 9.96
CA GLU A 46 5.78 10.35 10.49
C GLU A 46 7.17 10.99 10.69
N SER A 47 8.16 10.18 11.08
CA SER A 47 9.54 10.61 11.33
C SER A 47 10.39 10.78 10.07
N ARG A 48 9.87 10.38 8.90
CA ARG A 48 10.57 10.32 7.60
C ARG A 48 11.86 9.49 7.64
N ARG A 49 11.95 8.50 8.54
CA ARG A 49 13.12 7.61 8.68
C ARG A 49 12.93 6.28 7.98
N ASP A 50 11.70 5.81 7.87
CA ASP A 50 11.34 4.64 7.08
C ASP A 50 10.41 5.06 5.95
N GLY A 51 10.49 4.35 4.83
CA GLY A 51 9.73 4.69 3.65
C GLY A 51 10.33 4.15 2.37
N PHE A 52 9.63 4.44 1.28
CA PHE A 52 10.01 4.01 -0.05
C PHE A 52 9.45 4.93 -1.11
N THR A 53 10.08 4.88 -2.28
CA THR A 53 9.53 5.44 -3.51
C THR A 53 8.74 4.39 -4.26
N ALA A 54 7.70 4.81 -4.95
CA ALA A 54 6.86 3.96 -5.79
C ALA A 54 6.30 4.76 -6.97
N ALA A 55 6.10 4.11 -8.12
CA ALA A 55 5.28 4.63 -9.19
C ALA A 55 3.78 4.43 -8.86
N ASP A 56 2.91 5.20 -9.52
CA ASP A 56 1.46 5.16 -9.26
C ASP A 56 0.84 3.77 -9.36
N TYR A 57 1.33 2.94 -10.28
CA TYR A 57 0.82 1.61 -10.57
C TYR A 57 1.54 0.49 -9.81
N ASP A 58 2.55 0.81 -8.99
CA ASP A 58 3.21 -0.18 -8.16
C ASP A 58 2.21 -0.73 -7.14
N LEU A 59 2.32 -2.02 -6.83
CA LEU A 59 1.48 -2.68 -5.85
C LEU A 59 2.15 -2.69 -4.48
N VAL A 60 1.39 -2.30 -3.46
CA VAL A 60 1.80 -2.34 -2.06
C VAL A 60 0.79 -3.12 -1.24
N TRP A 61 1.25 -3.74 -0.16
CA TRP A 61 0.39 -4.45 0.77
C TRP A 61 -0.15 -3.48 1.80
N LEU A 62 -1.45 -3.56 2.08
CA LEU A 62 -2.18 -2.77 3.08
C LEU A 62 -2.76 -3.72 4.13
N GLN A 63 -2.58 -3.40 5.40
CA GLN A 63 -3.24 -4.07 6.51
C GLN A 63 -4.47 -3.25 6.97
N THR A 64 -5.65 -3.86 6.95
CA THR A 64 -6.88 -3.22 7.41
C THR A 64 -7.43 -3.85 8.69
N LEU A 65 -8.01 -3.02 9.54
CA LEU A 65 -8.68 -3.47 10.77
C LEU A 65 -9.99 -4.19 10.43
N GLU A 66 -10.77 -3.61 9.52
CA GLU A 66 -12.03 -4.14 9.01
C GLU A 66 -11.90 -4.56 7.54
N PRO A 67 -12.66 -5.58 7.08
CA PRO A 67 -12.78 -5.88 5.67
C PRO A 67 -13.26 -4.63 4.92
N LEU A 68 -12.58 -4.29 3.84
CA LEU A 68 -12.97 -3.15 3.01
C LEU A 68 -14.27 -3.50 2.26
N THR A 69 -15.42 -3.17 2.84
CA THR A 69 -16.75 -3.54 2.33
C THR A 69 -17.25 -2.65 1.19
N THR A 70 -16.64 -1.48 1.00
CA THR A 70 -17.04 -0.44 0.04
C THR A 70 -15.88 0.08 -0.81
N ASN A 71 -14.81 -0.70 -0.96
CA ASN A 71 -13.61 -0.22 -1.64
C ASN A 71 -13.88 0.30 -3.06
N SER A 72 -13.38 1.51 -3.36
CA SER A 72 -13.18 2.04 -4.72
C SER A 72 -12.14 1.26 -5.55
N HIS A 73 -11.60 0.19 -4.98
CA HIS A 73 -10.47 -0.59 -5.48
C HIS A 73 -10.94 -2.03 -5.61
N ILE A 74 -11.29 -2.40 -6.84
CA ILE A 74 -11.86 -3.69 -7.19
C ILE A 74 -10.80 -4.76 -6.92
N PRO A 75 -11.06 -5.78 -6.09
CA PRO A 75 -10.19 -6.94 -6.00
C PRO A 75 -10.15 -7.61 -7.38
N LEU A 76 -8.95 -7.72 -7.97
CA LEU A 76 -8.78 -8.55 -9.16
C LEU A 76 -9.20 -9.98 -8.77
N PRO A 77 -10.18 -10.58 -9.46
CA PRO A 77 -10.59 -11.95 -9.15
C PRO A 77 -9.36 -12.86 -9.30
N ALA A 78 -9.15 -13.74 -8.31
CA ALA A 78 -8.13 -14.77 -8.40
C ALA A 78 -8.39 -15.56 -9.69
N ARG A 79 -7.43 -15.51 -10.61
CA ARG A 79 -7.48 -16.20 -11.90
C ARG A 79 -7.48 -17.71 -11.63
N PRO A 80 -8.58 -18.44 -11.91
CA PRO A 80 -8.65 -19.88 -11.66
C PRO A 80 -7.79 -20.70 -12.64
N ASP A 81 -7.22 -20.06 -13.65
CA ASP A 81 -6.45 -20.67 -14.74
C ASP A 81 -4.94 -20.82 -14.45
N LEU A 82 -4.49 -20.54 -13.22
CA LEU A 82 -3.09 -20.68 -12.80
C LEU A 82 -2.88 -21.69 -11.65
N ALA A 83 -3.78 -22.69 -11.53
CA ALA A 83 -3.62 -23.84 -10.65
C ALA A 83 -3.20 -25.10 -11.42
#